data_AF-A0A6G4MER3-F1
#
_entry.id   AF-A0A6G4MER3-F1
#
_cell.length_a   1.000
_cell.length_b   1.000
_cell.length_c   1.000
_cell.angle_alpha   90.00
_cell.angle_beta   90.00
_cell.angle_gamma   90.00
#
_symmetry.space_group_name_H-M   'P 1'
#
loop_
_entity.id
_entity.type
_entity.pdbx_description
1 polymer ?
#
loop_
_entity_poly.entity_id
_entity_poly.type
_entity_poly.pdbx_seq_one_letter_code
_entity_poly.pdbx_strand_id
1 'polypeptide(L)'
;MDVEATQAKQNSAGAGAGAGAGAGAGAGDHHNAMTWAQAAAWVWGHDGGKELPADINAGQRIEAAAAELGFDVQHEPDEQLLILFRPDEETHSFYGKDRTAGALRFLRSELAYVATMHPDTLDDWNKNGLMSLCLLDGEKL
;
A
#
# COMPACT_ATOMS: atom_id res chain seq x y z
N MET A 1 11.75 18.72 10.17
CA MET A 1 11.57 17.26 10.17
C MET A 1 10.07 17.07 10.27
N ASP A 2 9.43 16.69 9.16
CA ASP A 2 7.98 16.56 9.10
C ASP A 2 7.62 15.17 9.61
N VAL A 3 7.38 15.12 10.93
CA VAL A 3 7.12 13.88 11.68
C VAL A 3 5.83 13.21 11.22
N GLU A 4 4.86 13.96 10.67
CA GLU A 4 3.51 13.46 10.37
C GLU A 4 3.50 12.35 9.32
N ALA A 5 4.23 12.48 8.20
CA ALA A 5 4.22 11.47 7.14
C ALA A 5 4.88 10.15 7.57
N THR A 6 6.04 10.24 8.22
CA THR A 6 6.76 9.07 8.72
C THR A 6 6.04 8.42 9.90
N GLN A 7 5.45 9.22 10.81
CA GLN A 7 4.69 8.70 11.94
C GLN A 7 3.38 8.04 11.48
N ALA A 8 2.71 8.56 10.44
CA ALA A 8 1.52 7.95 9.86
C ALA A 8 1.81 6.53 9.32
N LYS A 9 2.95 6.33 8.66
CA LYS A 9 3.39 5.00 8.22
C LYS A 9 3.78 4.09 9.39
N GLN A 10 4.50 4.63 10.38
CA GLN A 10 5.01 3.85 11.52
C GLN A 10 3.92 3.43 12.53
N ASN A 11 2.86 4.23 12.70
CA ASN A 11 1.78 3.93 13.64
C ASN A 11 1.03 2.63 13.30
N SER A 12 1.01 2.24 12.02
CA SER A 12 0.31 1.04 11.55
C SER A 12 1.17 -0.22 11.63
N ALA A 13 2.51 -0.08 11.68
CA ALA A 13 3.42 -1.21 11.89
C ALA A 13 3.43 -1.72 13.36
N GLY A 14 2.78 -1.00 14.29
CA GLY A 14 2.83 -1.27 15.74
C GLY A 14 1.59 -1.88 16.39
N ALA A 15 0.45 -2.00 15.69
CA ALA A 15 -0.83 -2.34 16.32
C ALA A 15 -1.50 -3.59 15.70
N GLY A 16 -0.79 -4.72 15.69
CA GLY A 16 -1.29 -6.00 15.15
C GLY A 16 -1.08 -7.21 16.07
N ALA A 17 -1.30 -7.08 17.38
CA ALA A 17 -1.32 -8.24 18.29
C ALA A 17 -2.77 -8.72 18.50
N GLY A 18 -3.31 -9.49 17.54
CA GLY A 18 -4.67 -10.03 17.59
C GLY A 18 -4.85 -11.29 16.74
N ALA A 19 -4.58 -12.45 17.34
CA ALA A 19 -4.89 -13.82 16.96
C ALA A 19 -5.54 -14.11 15.57
N GLY A 20 -4.73 -14.64 14.64
CA GLY A 20 -5.19 -15.37 13.46
C GLY A 20 -4.04 -16.16 12.85
N ALA A 21 -4.00 -17.48 13.05
CA ALA A 21 -2.97 -18.36 12.51
C ALA A 21 -3.08 -18.41 10.97
N GLY A 22 -2.06 -17.91 10.27
CA GLY A 22 -1.95 -17.91 8.82
C GLY A 22 -0.53 -17.58 8.37
N ALA A 23 0.31 -18.60 8.40
CA ALA A 23 1.69 -18.72 7.90
C ALA A 23 2.22 -17.66 6.91
N GLY A 24 3.42 -17.16 7.20
CA GLY A 24 4.42 -16.87 6.17
C GLY A 24 5.07 -15.50 6.26
N ALA A 25 6.00 -15.33 7.22
CA ALA A 25 6.99 -14.26 7.17
C ALA A 25 7.80 -14.37 5.87
N GLY A 26 7.55 -13.47 4.92
CA GLY A 26 8.37 -13.29 3.73
C GLY A 26 9.55 -12.38 4.08
N ALA A 27 10.70 -12.99 4.37
CA ALA A 27 11.98 -12.29 4.35
C ALA A 27 12.21 -11.68 2.96
N GLY A 28 12.16 -10.36 2.89
CA GLY A 28 12.40 -9.56 1.68
C GLY A 28 13.06 -8.25 2.07
N ASP A 29 14.20 -8.35 2.76
CA ASP A 29 15.00 -7.25 3.32
C ASP A 29 15.72 -6.46 2.21
N HIS A 30 14.96 -5.77 1.37
CA HIS A 30 15.48 -4.73 0.48
C HIS A 30 14.75 -3.42 0.77
N HIS A 31 14.95 -2.91 1.98
CA HIS A 31 14.55 -1.56 2.35
C HIS A 31 15.45 -0.57 1.61
N ASN A 32 14.86 0.21 0.72
CA ASN A 32 15.54 1.32 0.05
C ASN A 32 15.06 2.62 0.68
N ALA A 33 15.96 3.32 1.36
CA ALA A 33 15.68 4.67 1.84
C ALA A 33 15.48 5.57 0.62
N MET A 34 14.25 6.07 0.44
CA MET A 34 13.86 6.99 -0.64
C MET A 34 12.97 8.07 -0.06
N THR A 35 12.98 9.25 -0.67
CA THR A 35 11.97 10.25 -0.35
C THR A 35 10.60 9.84 -0.89
N TRP A 36 9.52 10.39 -0.34
CA TRP A 36 8.17 10.16 -0.88
C TRP A 36 8.06 10.51 -2.37
N ALA A 37 8.68 11.60 -2.83
CA ALA A 37 8.73 11.94 -4.25
C ALA A 37 9.49 10.91 -5.10
N GLN A 38 10.61 10.37 -4.58
CA GLN A 38 11.38 9.33 -5.26
C GLN A 38 10.62 8.00 -5.33
N ALA A 39 9.94 7.61 -4.27
CA ALA A 39 9.12 6.41 -4.22
C ALA A 39 7.96 6.48 -5.21
N ALA A 40 7.28 7.63 -5.28
CA ALA A 40 6.18 7.83 -6.22
C ALA A 40 6.69 7.81 -7.68
N ALA A 41 7.79 8.51 -7.98
CA ALA A 41 8.45 8.45 -9.29
C ALA A 41 8.88 7.03 -9.67
N TRP A 42 9.35 6.25 -8.70
CA TRP A 42 9.70 4.85 -8.90
C TRP A 42 8.48 4.00 -9.29
N VAL A 43 7.35 4.14 -8.56
CA VAL A 43 6.11 3.42 -8.85
C VAL A 43 5.61 3.72 -10.26
N TRP A 44 5.48 5.00 -10.61
CA TRP A 44 5.01 5.39 -11.95
C TRP A 44 5.97 4.96 -13.07
N GLY A 45 7.28 4.97 -12.81
CA GLY A 45 8.29 4.46 -13.74
C GLY A 45 8.22 2.95 -13.98
N HIS A 46 7.56 2.20 -13.10
CA HIS A 46 7.36 0.75 -13.18
C HIS A 46 5.92 0.35 -13.56
N ASP A 47 5.04 1.31 -13.83
CA ASP A 47 3.72 1.03 -14.40
C ASP A 47 3.86 0.38 -15.80
N GLY A 48 2.87 -0.44 -16.19
CA GLY A 48 2.88 -1.19 -17.46
C GLY A 48 3.64 -2.51 -17.40
N GLY A 49 4.03 -2.96 -16.21
CA GLY A 49 4.56 -4.31 -15.98
C GLY A 49 3.54 -5.39 -16.35
N LYS A 50 3.99 -6.52 -16.90
CA LYS A 50 3.06 -7.57 -17.39
C LYS A 50 2.40 -8.36 -16.26
N GLU A 51 3.14 -8.61 -15.19
CA GLU A 51 2.70 -9.45 -14.08
C GLU A 51 3.26 -8.91 -12.76
N LEU A 52 2.58 -9.23 -11.66
CA LEU A 52 3.15 -9.02 -10.34
C LEU A 52 4.35 -9.96 -10.15
N PRO A 53 5.35 -9.53 -9.36
CA PRO A 53 6.38 -10.43 -8.84
C PRO A 53 5.78 -11.73 -8.27
N ALA A 54 6.46 -12.87 -8.49
CA ALA A 54 5.95 -14.20 -8.12
C ALA A 54 5.73 -14.38 -6.59
N ASP A 55 6.35 -13.53 -5.79
CA ASP A 55 6.21 -13.41 -4.35
C ASP A 55 5.02 -12.54 -3.90
N ILE A 56 4.32 -11.88 -4.83
CA ILE A 56 3.10 -11.13 -4.59
C ILE A 56 1.92 -11.92 -5.15
N ASN A 57 1.15 -12.55 -4.26
CA ASN A 57 -0.14 -13.11 -4.63
C ASN A 57 -1.09 -11.98 -5.03
N ALA A 58 -1.75 -12.10 -6.19
CA ALA A 58 -2.73 -11.11 -6.65
C ALA A 58 -3.85 -10.85 -5.62
N GLY A 59 -4.20 -11.88 -4.83
CA GLY A 59 -5.15 -11.76 -3.73
C GLY A 59 -4.63 -11.01 -2.50
N GLN A 60 -3.31 -10.81 -2.39
CA GLN A 60 -2.63 -10.12 -1.28
C GLN A 60 -2.02 -8.77 -1.69
N ARG A 61 -2.19 -8.37 -2.96
CA ARG A 61 -1.59 -7.15 -3.51
C ARG A 61 -2.09 -5.92 -2.76
N ILE A 62 -3.37 -5.87 -2.39
CA ILE A 62 -3.93 -4.71 -1.72
C ILE A 62 -3.36 -4.58 -0.32
N GLU A 63 -3.17 -5.68 0.39
CA GLU A 63 -2.58 -5.74 1.71
C GLU A 63 -1.12 -5.27 1.69
N ALA A 64 -0.34 -5.71 0.69
CA ALA A 64 1.04 -5.24 0.52
C ALA A 64 1.11 -3.74 0.15
N ALA A 65 0.23 -3.27 -0.74
CA ALA A 65 0.16 -1.86 -1.12
C ALA A 65 -0.31 -0.96 0.03
N ALA A 66 -1.32 -1.42 0.80
CA ALA A 66 -1.84 -0.73 1.96
C ALA A 66 -0.78 -0.62 3.05
N ALA A 67 -0.14 -1.74 3.40
CA ALA A 67 0.91 -1.76 4.41
C ALA A 67 2.09 -0.83 4.06
N GLU A 68 2.46 -0.73 2.77
CA GLU A 68 3.51 0.19 2.32
C GLU A 68 3.18 1.67 2.60
N LEU A 69 1.90 2.04 2.59
CA LEU A 69 1.43 3.38 2.90
C LEU A 69 0.91 3.50 4.36
N GLY A 70 1.08 2.46 5.15
CA GLY A 70 0.63 2.39 6.54
C GLY A 70 -0.88 2.25 6.70
N PHE A 71 -1.61 1.66 5.75
CA PHE A 71 -3.02 1.32 5.94
C PHE A 71 -3.16 -0.15 6.36
N ASP A 72 -4.11 -0.40 7.27
CA ASP A 72 -4.65 -1.72 7.53
C ASP A 72 -5.80 -2.03 6.56
N VAL A 73 -6.03 -3.32 6.31
CA VAL A 73 -7.07 -3.81 5.38
C VAL A 73 -8.02 -4.76 6.08
N GLN A 74 -9.32 -4.53 5.93
CA GLN A 74 -10.38 -5.45 6.34
C GLN A 74 -11.19 -5.90 5.12
N HIS A 75 -11.36 -7.22 4.97
CA HIS A 75 -12.16 -7.83 3.93
C HIS A 75 -13.46 -8.39 4.49
N GLU A 76 -14.57 -8.03 3.87
CA GLU A 76 -15.90 -8.57 4.16
C GLU A 76 -16.44 -9.22 2.88
N PRO A 77 -16.13 -10.52 2.64
CA PRO A 77 -16.39 -11.18 1.37
C PRO A 77 -17.88 -11.35 1.08
N ASP A 78 -18.69 -11.59 2.11
CA ASP A 78 -20.14 -11.75 1.99
C ASP A 78 -20.82 -10.45 1.52
N GLU A 79 -20.27 -9.31 1.95
CA GLU A 79 -20.75 -7.98 1.58
C GLU A 79 -20.06 -7.41 0.33
N GLN A 80 -19.10 -8.16 -0.24
CA GLN A 80 -18.20 -7.67 -1.29
C GLN A 80 -17.59 -6.30 -0.92
N LEU A 81 -17.13 -6.17 0.31
CA LEU A 81 -16.60 -4.94 0.87
C LEU A 81 -15.11 -5.11 1.22
N LEU A 82 -14.34 -4.07 0.93
CA LEU A 82 -12.96 -3.89 1.35
C LEU A 82 -12.84 -2.54 2.04
N ILE A 83 -12.27 -2.51 3.24
CA ILE A 83 -12.08 -1.30 4.03
C ILE A 83 -10.58 -1.07 4.21
N LEU A 84 -10.12 0.14 3.92
CA LEU A 84 -8.80 0.64 4.27
C LEU A 84 -8.92 1.61 5.44
N PHE A 85 -8.03 1.51 6.43
CA PHE A 85 -8.07 2.40 7.59
C PHE A 85 -6.68 2.62 8.20
N ARG A 86 -6.54 3.73 8.92
CA ARG A 86 -5.44 4.01 9.86
C ARG A 86 -6.03 4.40 11.21
N PRO A 87 -5.36 4.09 12.34
CA PRO A 87 -5.75 4.65 13.63
C PRO A 87 -5.82 6.18 13.53
N ASP A 88 -6.91 6.76 14.02
CA ASP A 88 -7.16 8.21 14.06
C ASP A 88 -7.49 8.91 12.71
N GLU A 89 -7.69 8.14 11.64
CA GLU A 89 -8.13 8.66 10.33
C GLU A 89 -9.49 8.12 9.89
N GLU A 90 -10.07 8.75 8.86
CA GLU A 90 -11.31 8.28 8.25
C GLU A 90 -11.10 6.91 7.59
N THR A 91 -12.09 6.03 7.71
CA THR A 91 -12.08 4.74 7.03
C THR A 91 -12.56 4.88 5.59
N HIS A 92 -11.93 4.15 4.67
CA HIS A 92 -12.28 4.18 3.25
C HIS A 92 -12.84 2.84 2.80
N SER A 93 -14.13 2.83 2.47
CA SER A 93 -14.89 1.63 2.11
C SER A 93 -15.10 1.50 0.60
N PHE A 94 -14.80 0.33 0.05
CA PHE A 94 -14.90 0.02 -1.37
C PHE A 94 -15.82 -1.19 -1.59
N TYR A 95 -16.86 -1.02 -2.41
CA TYR A 95 -17.91 -2.03 -2.60
C TYR A 95 -17.87 -2.69 -3.98
N GLY A 96 -18.44 -3.90 -4.04
CA GLY A 96 -18.74 -4.60 -5.28
C GLY A 96 -17.53 -5.30 -5.91
N LYS A 97 -17.68 -5.70 -7.16
CA LYS A 97 -16.68 -6.48 -7.91
C LYS A 97 -15.37 -5.73 -8.17
N ASP A 98 -15.42 -4.40 -8.23
CA ASP A 98 -14.27 -3.55 -8.57
C ASP A 98 -13.59 -2.94 -7.32
N ARG A 99 -13.96 -3.42 -6.12
CA ARG A 99 -13.46 -2.88 -4.83
C ARG A 99 -11.95 -2.85 -4.70
N THR A 100 -11.25 -3.87 -5.21
CA THR A 100 -9.79 -3.95 -5.17
C THR A 100 -9.15 -2.92 -6.10
N ALA A 101 -9.71 -2.72 -7.29
CA ALA A 101 -9.26 -1.67 -8.21
C ALA A 101 -9.51 -0.27 -7.63
N GLY A 102 -10.67 -0.06 -6.99
CA GLY A 102 -10.99 1.18 -6.27
C GLY A 102 -10.00 1.47 -5.13
N ALA A 103 -9.72 0.46 -4.30
CA ALA A 103 -8.76 0.55 -3.21
C ALA A 103 -7.34 0.88 -3.70
N LEU A 104 -6.88 0.21 -4.76
CA LEU A 104 -5.58 0.50 -5.37
C LEU A 104 -5.51 1.93 -5.92
N ARG A 105 -6.58 2.40 -6.58
CA ARG A 105 -6.65 3.78 -7.09
C ARG A 105 -6.55 4.78 -5.94
N PHE A 106 -7.21 4.51 -4.82
CA PHE A 106 -7.11 5.33 -3.61
C PHE A 106 -5.67 5.36 -3.07
N LEU A 107 -5.06 4.19 -2.83
CA LEU A 107 -3.69 4.09 -2.31
C LEU A 107 -2.68 4.84 -3.21
N ARG A 108 -2.82 4.71 -4.53
CA ARG A 108 -1.99 5.48 -5.47
C ARG A 108 -2.23 6.99 -5.39
N SER A 109 -3.46 7.41 -5.14
CA SER A 109 -3.79 8.83 -4.94
C SER A 109 -3.19 9.37 -3.65
N GLU A 110 -3.20 8.57 -2.58
CA GLU A 110 -2.56 8.90 -1.30
C GLU A 110 -1.05 9.04 -1.46
N LEU A 111 -0.39 8.09 -2.14
CA LEU A 111 1.03 8.20 -2.46
C LEU A 111 1.34 9.50 -3.22
N ALA A 112 0.53 9.87 -4.21
CA ALA A 112 0.69 11.11 -4.96
C ALA A 112 0.51 12.36 -4.08
N TYR A 113 -0.48 12.34 -3.19
CA TYR A 113 -0.77 13.42 -2.25
C TYR A 113 0.40 13.64 -1.29
N VAL A 114 0.83 12.59 -0.59
CA VAL A 114 1.94 12.68 0.37
C VAL A 114 3.25 13.05 -0.33
N ALA A 115 3.54 12.50 -1.51
CA ALA A 115 4.70 12.87 -2.31
C ALA A 115 4.69 14.34 -2.77
N THR A 116 3.51 14.96 -2.88
CA THR A 116 3.38 16.39 -3.21
C THR A 116 3.55 17.28 -1.97
N MET A 117 2.99 16.85 -0.83
CA MET A 117 3.00 17.63 0.41
C MET A 117 4.32 17.52 1.18
N HIS A 118 4.97 16.36 1.13
CA HIS A 118 6.19 16.03 1.86
C HIS A 118 7.26 15.39 0.94
N PRO A 119 7.62 16.03 -0.18
CA PRO A 119 8.41 15.41 -1.26
C PRO A 119 9.80 14.94 -0.82
N ASP A 120 10.43 15.66 0.11
CA ASP A 120 11.80 15.43 0.57
C ASP A 120 11.87 14.58 1.85
N THR A 121 10.73 14.23 2.44
CA THR A 121 10.69 13.38 3.64
C THR A 121 11.18 11.99 3.26
N LEU A 122 12.21 11.51 3.98
CA LEU A 122 12.75 10.17 3.83
C LEU A 122 11.87 9.16 4.53
N ASP A 123 11.74 7.99 3.91
CA ASP A 123 11.08 6.83 4.50
C ASP A 123 11.76 5.53 4.05
N ASP A 124 11.48 4.45 4.75
CA ASP A 124 11.97 3.11 4.44
C ASP A 124 10.92 2.38 3.60
N TRP A 125 11.26 2.05 2.36
CA TRP A 125 10.32 1.46 1.41
C TRP A 125 10.60 -0.02 1.18
N ASN A 126 9.56 -0.86 1.22
CA ASN A 126 9.69 -2.25 0.80
C ASN A 126 9.47 -2.35 -0.72
N LYS A 127 10.40 -3.02 -1.41
CA LYS A 127 10.32 -3.19 -2.87
C LYS A 127 9.02 -3.87 -3.33
N ASN A 128 8.53 -4.87 -2.60
CA ASN A 128 7.30 -5.58 -2.94
C ASN A 128 6.06 -4.73 -2.65
N GLY A 129 6.09 -3.92 -1.59
CA GLY A 129 5.05 -2.93 -1.32
C GLY A 129 4.95 -1.90 -2.46
N LEU A 130 6.09 -1.37 -2.91
CA LEU A 130 6.14 -0.47 -4.08
C LEU A 130 5.67 -1.14 -5.38
N MET A 131 6.08 -2.37 -5.66
CA MET A 131 5.60 -3.13 -6.83
C MET A 131 4.08 -3.37 -6.78
N SER A 132 3.52 -3.56 -5.58
CA SER A 132 2.07 -3.75 -5.40
C SER A 132 1.25 -2.50 -5.78
N LEU A 133 1.87 -1.32 -5.66
CA LEU A 133 1.29 -0.03 -6.03
C LEU A 133 1.37 0.26 -7.54
N CYS A 134 2.25 -0.42 -8.30
CA CYS A 134 2.40 -0.22 -9.74
C CYS A 134 1.16 -0.73 -10.50
N LEU A 135 0.79 -0.13 -11.62
CA LEU A 135 -0.25 -0.65 -12.52
C LEU A 135 0.33 -1.69 -13.46
N LEU A 136 -0.38 -2.80 -13.66
CA LEU A 136 -0.05 -3.78 -14.66
C LEU A 136 -0.51 -3.35 -16.06
N ASP A 137 0.04 -3.95 -17.10
CA ASP A 137 -0.38 -3.72 -18.48
C ASP A 137 -1.89 -3.95 -18.65
N GLY A 138 -2.57 -2.98 -19.27
CA GLY A 138 -4.02 -2.99 -19.42
C GLY A 138 -4.82 -2.54 -18.19
N GLU A 139 -4.23 -2.42 -17.01
CA GLU A 139 -4.89 -1.77 -15.86
C GLU A 139 -5.01 -0.27 -16.13
N LYS A 140 -6.20 0.26 -15.95
CA LYS A 140 -6.47 1.70 -16.08
C LYS A 140 -6.82 2.24 -14.72
N LEU A 141 -6.39 3.48 -14.46
CA LEU A 141 -6.86 4.22 -13.30
C LEU A 141 -8.35 4.40 -13.42
#